data_AF-B6DMI7-F1
#
_entry.id   AF-B6DMI7-F1
#
_cell.length_a   1.000
_cell.length_b   1.000
_cell.length_c   1.000
_cell.angle_alpha   90.00
_cell.angle_beta   90.00
_cell.angle_gamma   90.00
#
_symmetry.space_group_name_H-M   'P 1'
#
loop_
_entity.id
_entity.type
_entity.pdbx_description
1 polymer ?
#
loop_
_entity_poly.entity_id
_entity_poly.type
_entity_poly.pdbx_seq_one_letter_code
_entity_poly.pdbx_strand_id
1 'polypeptide(L)'
;EGMAAYMMAESAEERLHGLGFVDFANKRNFPIELQSIPAPVSCSEWKTPEDVWQSILELEQSNTRSLLNLAEAANDCHDFAVLAFLNPYHMEQVN
;
A
#
# COMPACT_ATOMS: atom_id res chain seq x y z
N GLU A 1 -22.75 -7.65 -0.33
CA GLU A 1 -22.33 -7.48 -1.74
C GLU A 1 -22.54 -6.03 -2.15
N GLY A 2 -21.72 -5.51 -3.07
CA GLY A 2 -21.76 -4.11 -3.51
C GLY A 2 -20.54 -3.29 -3.07
N MET A 3 -20.47 -2.02 -3.51
CA MET A 3 -19.28 -1.17 -3.39
C MET A 3 -18.78 -1.04 -1.95
N ALA A 4 -19.65 -0.86 -0.97
CA ALA A 4 -19.25 -0.76 0.44
C ALA A 4 -18.62 -2.06 0.98
N ALA A 5 -19.14 -3.21 0.56
CA ALA A 5 -18.57 -4.51 0.95
C ALA A 5 -17.22 -4.75 0.28
N TYR A 6 -17.06 -4.32 -0.97
CA TYR A 6 -15.78 -4.31 -1.68
C TYR A 6 -14.77 -3.45 -0.91
N MET A 7 -15.06 -2.17 -0.65
CA MET A 7 -14.14 -1.26 0.06
C MET A 7 -13.76 -1.75 1.46
N MET A 8 -14.67 -2.43 2.15
CA MET A 8 -14.36 -3.03 3.45
C MET A 8 -13.36 -4.18 3.33
N ALA A 9 -13.45 -4.98 2.26
CA ALA A 9 -12.49 -6.04 1.97
C ALA A 9 -11.13 -5.45 1.61
N GLU A 10 -11.07 -4.48 0.70
CA GLU A 10 -9.82 -3.78 0.33
C GLU A 10 -9.16 -3.14 1.56
N SER A 11 -9.94 -2.48 2.42
CA SER A 11 -9.41 -1.88 3.66
C SER A 11 -8.84 -2.92 4.61
N ALA A 12 -9.38 -4.14 4.64
CA ALA A 12 -8.85 -5.22 5.46
C ALA A 12 -7.56 -5.79 4.86
N GLU A 13 -7.50 -5.92 3.54
CA GLU A 13 -6.34 -6.38 2.78
C GLU A 13 -5.16 -5.40 2.90
N GLU A 14 -5.37 -4.11 2.68
CA GLU A 14 -4.35 -3.07 2.84
C GLU A 14 -3.79 -3.01 4.27
N ARG A 15 -4.62 -3.31 5.27
CA ARG A 15 -4.15 -3.45 6.65
C ARG A 15 -3.19 -4.64 6.81
N LEU A 16 -3.46 -5.76 6.13
CA LEU A 16 -2.55 -6.91 6.12
C LEU A 16 -1.25 -6.58 5.39
N HIS A 17 -1.30 -5.81 4.30
CA HIS A 17 -0.10 -5.31 3.63
C HIS A 17 0.77 -4.50 4.59
N GLY A 18 0.21 -3.46 5.22
CA GLY A 18 0.94 -2.64 6.19
C GLY A 18 1.57 -3.45 7.33
N LEU A 19 0.87 -4.44 7.86
CA LEU A 19 1.43 -5.34 8.87
C LEU A 19 2.56 -6.22 8.32
N GLY A 20 2.45 -6.70 7.08
CA GLY A 20 3.52 -7.45 6.40
C GLY A 20 4.82 -6.66 6.29
N PHE A 21 4.75 -5.35 6.03
CA PHE A 21 5.92 -4.46 6.06
C PHE A 21 6.55 -4.37 7.45
N VAL A 22 5.73 -4.22 8.50
CA VAL A 22 6.23 -4.17 9.89
C VAL A 22 6.90 -5.49 10.28
N ASP A 23 6.28 -6.63 9.95
CA ASP A 23 6.81 -7.95 10.25
C ASP A 23 8.14 -8.21 9.51
N PHE A 24 8.22 -7.83 8.23
CA PHE A 24 9.44 -7.96 7.46
C PHE A 24 10.56 -7.06 8.00
N ALA A 25 10.26 -5.81 8.32
CA ALA A 25 11.23 -4.89 8.90
C ALA A 25 11.76 -5.41 10.25
N ASN A 26 10.89 -5.94 11.11
CA ASN A 26 11.30 -6.61 12.36
C ASN A 26 12.20 -7.82 12.09
N LYS A 27 11.84 -8.69 11.13
CA LYS A 27 12.64 -9.86 10.73
C LYS A 27 14.04 -9.45 10.23
N ARG A 28 14.16 -8.29 9.61
CA ARG A 28 15.41 -7.70 9.12
C ARG A 28 16.16 -6.87 10.17
N ASN A 29 15.60 -6.70 11.37
CA ASN A 29 16.09 -5.79 12.40
C ASN A 29 16.26 -4.35 11.91
N PHE A 30 15.38 -3.89 11.01
CA PHE A 30 15.34 -2.48 10.63
C PHE A 30 14.75 -1.65 11.79
N PRO A 31 15.27 -0.45 12.06
CA PRO A 31 14.65 0.45 13.01
C PRO A 31 13.30 0.93 12.46
N ILE A 32 12.23 0.73 13.23
CA ILE A 32 10.87 1.14 12.84
C ILE A 32 10.38 2.22 13.80
N GLU A 33 9.89 3.32 13.24
CA GLU A 33 9.15 4.35 13.95
C GLU A 33 7.76 4.46 13.32
N LEU A 34 6.71 4.10 14.06
CA LEU A 34 5.33 4.19 13.59
C LEU A 34 4.78 5.59 13.82
N GLN A 35 4.18 6.16 12.78
CA GLN A 35 3.57 7.49 12.82
C GLN A 35 2.04 7.42 12.85
N SER A 36 1.40 8.55 13.19
CA SER A 36 -0.05 8.67 13.11
C SER A 36 -0.54 8.61 11.66
N ILE A 37 -1.57 7.81 11.40
CA ILE A 37 -2.24 7.78 10.09
C ILE A 37 -3.23 8.94 10.02
N PRO A 38 -3.13 9.84 9.02
CA PRO A 38 -4.07 10.94 8.87
C PRO A 38 -5.46 10.42 8.49
N ALA A 39 -6.51 11.17 8.86
CA ALA A 39 -7.85 10.87 8.41
C ALA A 39 -7.94 10.97 6.86
N PRO A 40 -8.72 10.10 6.19
CA PRO A 40 -8.89 10.17 4.75
C PRO A 40 -9.62 11.46 4.37
N VAL A 41 -8.95 12.32 3.61
CA VAL A 41 -9.46 13.63 3.18
C VAL A 41 -10.62 13.51 2.19
N SER A 42 -10.65 12.45 1.40
CA SER A 42 -11.56 12.30 0.25
C SER A 42 -13.01 11.98 0.63
N CYS A 43 -13.26 11.40 1.82
CA CYS A 43 -14.58 10.95 2.23
C CYS A 43 -15.62 12.09 2.36
N SER A 44 -15.19 13.33 2.59
CA SER A 44 -16.07 14.50 2.68
C SER A 44 -16.43 15.12 1.32
N GLU A 45 -15.77 14.68 0.24
CA GLU A 45 -15.86 15.32 -1.08
C GLU A 45 -16.58 14.47 -2.14
N TRP A 46 -16.78 13.17 -1.87
CA TRP A 46 -17.46 12.26 -2.79
C TRP A 46 -18.95 12.61 -2.95
N LYS A 47 -19.34 12.94 -4.19
CA LYS A 47 -20.72 13.24 -4.60
C LYS A 47 -21.32 12.11 -5.42
N THR A 48 -20.47 11.32 -6.06
CA THR A 48 -20.85 10.20 -6.93
C THR A 48 -20.01 8.96 -6.61
N PRO A 49 -20.49 7.75 -6.98
CA PRO A 49 -19.67 6.55 -6.91
C PRO A 49 -18.37 6.65 -7.73
N GLU A 50 -18.39 7.36 -8.86
CA GLU A 50 -17.21 7.58 -9.70
C GLU A 50 -16.11 8.34 -8.94
N ASP A 51 -16.47 9.33 -8.11
CA ASP A 51 -15.52 10.08 -7.28
C ASP A 51 -14.74 9.16 -6.32
N VAL A 52 -15.40 8.13 -5.79
CA VAL A 52 -14.80 7.13 -4.90
C VAL A 52 -13.75 6.32 -5.66
N TRP A 53 -14.11 5.79 -6.82
CA TRP A 53 -13.21 4.98 -7.64
C TRP A 53 -12.02 5.78 -8.18
N GLN A 54 -12.24 7.04 -8.57
CA GLN A 54 -11.16 7.94 -8.97
C GLN A 54 -10.19 8.22 -7.81
N SER A 55 -10.72 8.46 -6.60
CA SER A 55 -9.89 8.66 -5.40
C SER A 55 -9.04 7.43 -5.08
N ILE A 56 -9.60 6.23 -5.23
CA ILE A 56 -8.89 4.97 -4.97
C ILE A 56 -7.84 4.70 -6.04
N LEU A 57 -8.15 4.95 -7.32
CA LEU A 57 -7.18 4.84 -8.40
C LEU A 57 -5.96 5.74 -8.14
N GLU A 58 -6.17 6.97 -7.68
CA GLU A 58 -5.08 7.89 -7.32
C GLU A 58 -4.25 7.38 -6.15
N LEU A 59 -4.90 6.79 -5.13
CA LEU A 59 -4.23 6.18 -3.99
C LEU A 59 -3.38 4.97 -4.43
N GLU A 60 -3.94 4.06 -5.22
CA GLU A 60 -3.22 2.88 -5.71
C GLU A 60 -2.05 3.25 -6.62
N GLN A 61 -2.22 4.24 -7.49
CA GLN A 61 -1.08 4.78 -8.26
C GLN A 61 0.02 5.36 -7.35
N SER A 62 -0.34 5.95 -6.21
CA SER A 62 0.63 6.42 -5.22
C SER A 62 1.32 5.27 -4.48
N ASN A 63 0.58 4.21 -4.13
CA ASN A 63 1.13 3.00 -3.53
C ASN A 63 2.11 2.32 -4.50
N THR A 64 1.71 2.12 -5.76
CA THR A 64 2.55 1.59 -6.83
C THR A 64 3.86 2.38 -6.96
N ARG A 65 3.80 3.71 -7.07
CA ARG A 65 5.01 4.55 -7.16
C ARG A 65 5.90 4.40 -5.92
N SER A 66 5.31 4.33 -4.73
CA SER A 66 6.05 4.19 -3.47
C SER A 66 6.78 2.84 -3.41
N LEU A 67 6.11 1.76 -3.83
CA LEU A 67 6.71 0.43 -3.92
C LEU A 67 7.87 0.41 -4.92
N LEU A 68 7.70 1.01 -6.10
CA LEU A 68 8.74 1.06 -7.13
C LEU A 68 9.96 1.85 -6.65
N ASN A 69 9.76 2.99 -6.00
CA ASN A 69 10.85 3.77 -5.40
C ASN A 69 11.60 2.98 -4.33
N LEU A 70 10.89 2.19 -3.52
CA LEU A 70 11.50 1.33 -2.51
C LEU A 70 12.31 0.20 -3.15
N ALA A 71 11.82 -0.38 -4.24
CA ALA A 71 12.54 -1.39 -5.01
C ALA A 71 13.79 -0.81 -5.68
N GLU A 72 13.73 0.39 -6.23
CA GLU A 72 14.89 1.10 -6.78
C GLU A 72 15.96 1.32 -5.71
N ALA A 73 15.57 1.86 -4.55
CA ALA A 73 16.49 2.05 -3.42
C ALA A 73 17.11 0.73 -2.91
N ALA A 74 16.30 -0.34 -2.86
CA ALA A 74 16.78 -1.67 -2.49
C ALA A 74 17.78 -2.22 -3.53
N ASN A 75 17.53 -2.00 -4.81
CA ASN A 75 18.42 -2.39 -5.89
C ASN A 75 19.75 -1.65 -5.84
N ASP A 76 19.74 -0.33 -5.61
CA ASP A 76 20.96 0.47 -5.43
C ASP A 76 21.81 -0.02 -4.25
N CYS A 77 21.15 -0.45 -3.18
CA CYS A 77 21.79 -1.07 -2.01
C CYS A 77 22.14 -2.55 -2.20
N HIS A 78 21.80 -3.15 -3.34
CA HIS A 78 21.93 -4.58 -3.62
C HIS A 78 21.24 -5.48 -2.56
N ASP A 79 20.12 -5.02 -1.99
CA ASP A 79 19.34 -5.75 -1.00
C ASP A 79 18.32 -6.67 -1.67
N PHE A 80 18.80 -7.83 -2.11
CA PHE A 80 17.97 -8.83 -2.79
C PHE A 80 16.83 -9.39 -1.93
N ALA A 81 16.96 -9.34 -0.61
CA ALA A 81 15.92 -9.81 0.29
C ALA A 81 14.76 -8.80 0.38
N VAL A 82 15.02 -7.49 0.34
CA VAL A 82 13.96 -6.47 0.19
C VAL A 82 13.30 -6.61 -1.18
N LEU A 83 14.08 -6.76 -2.27
CA LEU A 83 13.52 -6.95 -3.60
C LEU A 83 12.59 -8.17 -3.69
N ALA A 84 12.99 -9.31 -3.11
CA ALA A 84 12.17 -10.51 -3.06
C ALA A 84 10.88 -10.31 -2.23
N PHE A 85 10.97 -9.54 -1.13
CA PHE A 85 9.82 -9.21 -0.30
C PHE A 85 8.80 -8.33 -1.02
N LEU A 86 9.25 -7.36 -1.83
CA LEU A 86 8.37 -6.44 -2.55
C LEU A 86 7.67 -7.07 -3.76
N ASN A 87 8.24 -8.14 -4.32
CA ASN A 87 7.73 -8.78 -5.54
C ASN A 87 6.23 -9.14 -5.52
N PRO A 88 5.66 -9.80 -4.49
CA PRO A 88 4.22 -10.07 -4.45
C PRO A 88 3.37 -8.79 -4.53
N TYR A 89 3.75 -7.73 -3.82
CA TYR A 89 3.04 -6.44 -3.85
C TYR A 89 3.10 -5.79 -5.24
N HIS A 90 4.23 -5.89 -5.94
CA HIS A 90 4.33 -5.40 -7.32
C HIS A 90 3.43 -6.17 -8.28
N MET A 91 3.34 -7.49 -8.13
CA MET A 91 2.49 -8.31 -8.99
C MET A 91 1.01 -8.02 -8.76
N GLU A 92 0.63 -7.70 -7.53
CA GLU A 92 -0.73 -7.35 -7.18
C GLU A 92 -1.18 -6.03 -7.82
N GLN A 93 -0.32 -5.00 -7.77
CA GLN A 93 -0.62 -3.67 -8.28
C GLN A 93 -0.76 -3.59 -9.82
N VAL A 94 -0.38 -4.64 -10.56
CA VAL A 94 -0.50 -4.73 -12.03
C VAL A 94 -1.79 -5.44 -12.46
N ASN A 95 -2.35 -6.30 -11.60
CA ASN A 95 -3.53 -7.12 -11.90
C ASN A 95 -4.83 -6.31 -11.81
#